data_AF-A0A2R9SYF9-F1
#
_entry.id   AF-A0A2R9SYF9-F1
#
_cell.length_a   1.000
_cell.length_b   1.000
_cell.length_c   1.000
_cell.angle_alpha   90.00
_cell.angle_beta   90.00
_cell.angle_gamma   90.00
#
_symmetry.space_group_name_H-M   'P 1'
#
loop_
_entity.id
_entity.type
_entity.pdbx_description
1 polymer ?
#
loop_
_entity_poly.entity_id
_entity_poly.type
_entity_poly.pdbx_seq_one_letter_code
_entity_poly.pdbx_strand_id
1 'polypeptide(L)'
;MFGTQDGISITPSFYYVNKDGSGRQEVDLYYHSGNRKFIRIGSPQDTEKRYVVLNERLRHVPQDELQDTAAYLYNHGGAPAGMSAATYAKQYMEKISKSKTWVGRLDWMLLPSGIRTLIGPKAGLPASVDTERANAAIQRWYGEYSLPADVYVVKKGTDLAAYGRANRLDEKSAIFLKKGYIVVNFNLETIRNGNTAKPHLQYIHGPLMNQWQLEGYSNTHTDPYGKRFNLTDGDVVFYHADQSSKGDFKSQVPH
;
A
#
# COMPACT_ATOMS: atom_id res chain seq x y z
N MET A 1 -6.25 -19.91 -2.48
CA MET A 1 -5.87 -18.68 -3.21
C MET A 1 -4.37 -18.52 -3.03
N PHE A 2 -3.58 -19.33 -3.75
CA PHE A 2 -2.11 -19.30 -3.72
C PHE A 2 -1.51 -19.36 -5.14
N GLY A 3 -2.34 -19.12 -6.16
CA GLY A 3 -1.91 -19.04 -7.56
C GLY A 3 -1.03 -17.82 -7.81
N THR A 4 -0.40 -17.78 -8.99
CA THR A 4 0.50 -16.68 -9.42
C THR A 4 -0.26 -15.42 -9.84
N GLN A 5 -1.55 -15.55 -10.16
CA GLN A 5 -2.44 -14.44 -10.49
C GLN A 5 -3.29 -13.99 -9.30
N ASP A 6 -3.10 -14.60 -8.13
CA ASP A 6 -3.75 -14.14 -6.91
C ASP A 6 -3.01 -12.90 -6.38
N GLY A 7 -3.73 -12.03 -5.66
CA GLY A 7 -3.17 -10.78 -5.16
C GLY A 7 -4.03 -10.10 -4.10
N ILE A 8 -3.51 -9.01 -3.55
CA ILE A 8 -4.28 -8.08 -2.71
C ILE A 8 -4.39 -6.75 -3.43
N SER A 9 -5.62 -6.28 -3.65
CA SER A 9 -5.91 -4.95 -4.18
C SER A 9 -6.09 -3.99 -3.02
N ILE A 10 -5.47 -2.82 -3.11
CA ILE A 10 -5.57 -1.73 -2.13
C ILE A 10 -5.95 -0.46 -2.90
N THR A 11 -7.14 0.05 -2.62
CA THR A 11 -7.64 1.28 -3.24
C THR A 11 -7.71 2.37 -2.18
N PRO A 12 -6.75 3.31 -2.17
CA PRO A 12 -6.78 4.44 -1.25
C PRO A 12 -7.83 5.47 -1.64
N SER A 13 -8.44 6.08 -0.62
CA SER A 13 -9.20 7.32 -0.71
C SER A 13 -8.65 8.33 0.28
N PHE A 14 -8.89 9.62 0.01
CA PHE A 14 -8.26 10.70 0.76
C PHE A 14 -9.30 11.60 1.40
N TYR A 15 -9.10 11.87 2.68
CA TYR A 15 -9.89 12.81 3.44
C TYR A 15 -8.99 13.88 4.05
N TYR A 16 -9.59 14.99 4.43
CA TYR A 16 -8.95 16.04 5.20
C TYR A 16 -9.71 16.27 6.48
N VAL A 17 -8.99 16.43 7.59
CA VAL A 17 -9.52 16.84 8.89
C VAL A 17 -8.75 18.04 9.42
N ASN A 18 -9.41 18.91 10.16
CA ASN A 18 -8.77 20.02 10.86
C ASN A 18 -7.87 19.51 11.99
N LYS A 19 -6.97 20.36 12.49
CA LYS A 19 -6.07 20.03 13.61
C LYS A 19 -6.79 19.65 14.91
N ASP A 20 -8.07 20.02 15.06
CA ASP A 20 -8.91 19.65 16.21
C ASP A 20 -9.72 18.36 16.00
N GLY A 21 -9.55 17.69 14.87
CA GLY A 21 -10.27 16.47 14.49
C GLY A 21 -11.64 16.70 13.83
N SER A 22 -12.06 17.96 13.67
CA SER A 22 -13.32 18.33 13.01
C SER A 22 -13.19 18.42 11.49
N GLY A 23 -14.32 18.68 10.81
CA GLY A 23 -14.31 19.10 9.41
C GLY A 23 -13.87 18.04 8.40
N ARG A 24 -14.06 16.74 8.75
CA ARG A 24 -13.78 15.62 7.84
C ARG A 24 -14.48 15.84 6.50
N GLN A 25 -13.71 15.85 5.43
CA GLN A 25 -14.21 16.00 4.07
C GLN A 25 -13.35 15.20 3.09
N GLU A 26 -13.94 14.72 2.00
CA GLU A 26 -13.19 14.06 0.94
C GLU A 26 -12.40 15.10 0.13
N VAL A 27 -11.18 14.73 -0.29
CA VAL A 27 -10.24 15.64 -0.95
C VAL A 27 -9.59 15.03 -2.18
N ASP A 28 -9.23 15.89 -3.12
CA ASP A 28 -8.32 15.55 -4.20
C ASP A 28 -6.90 15.97 -3.80
N LEU A 29 -5.93 15.11 -4.08
CA LEU A 29 -4.53 15.35 -3.83
C LEU A 29 -3.78 15.61 -5.12
N TYR A 30 -2.93 16.64 -5.12
CA TYR A 30 -2.11 17.04 -6.25
C TYR A 30 -0.64 17.01 -5.87
N TYR A 31 0.23 16.66 -6.81
CA TYR A 31 1.68 16.66 -6.59
C TYR A 31 2.42 17.22 -7.81
N HIS A 32 3.76 17.24 -7.72
CA HIS A 32 4.64 17.64 -8.81
C HIS A 32 5.55 16.50 -9.23
N SER A 33 5.83 16.39 -10.53
CA SER A 33 6.81 15.45 -11.08
C SER A 33 7.66 16.14 -12.14
N GLY A 34 8.90 16.46 -11.80
CA GLY A 34 9.79 17.29 -12.62
C GLY A 34 9.15 18.64 -12.97
N ASN A 35 9.01 18.93 -14.26
CA ASN A 35 8.39 20.16 -14.75
C ASN A 35 6.85 20.11 -14.78
N ARG A 36 6.24 18.94 -14.53
CA ARG A 36 4.79 18.79 -14.48
C ARG A 36 4.30 19.20 -13.09
N LYS A 37 3.47 20.23 -13.05
CA LYS A 37 2.90 20.79 -11.83
C LYS A 37 1.45 20.36 -11.66
N PHE A 38 1.02 20.29 -10.41
CA PHE A 38 -0.34 19.96 -9.99
C PHE A 38 -0.95 18.78 -10.77
N ILE A 39 -0.28 17.63 -10.75
CA ILE A 39 -0.85 16.37 -11.22
C ILE A 39 -1.77 15.83 -10.13
N ARG A 40 -3.06 15.62 -10.43
CA ARG A 40 -3.97 14.99 -9.48
C ARG A 40 -3.69 13.50 -9.39
N ILE A 41 -3.60 12.97 -8.18
CA ILE A 41 -3.49 11.51 -7.95
C ILE A 41 -4.69 10.80 -8.61
N GLY A 42 -4.42 9.74 -9.37
CA GLY A 42 -5.43 8.97 -10.10
C GLY A 42 -6.06 9.66 -11.33
N SER A 43 -5.53 10.82 -11.74
CA SER A 43 -5.88 11.41 -13.04
C SER A 43 -5.13 10.74 -14.19
N PRO A 44 -5.56 10.90 -15.45
CA PRO A 44 -4.81 10.41 -16.60
C PRO A 44 -3.36 10.92 -16.69
N GLN A 45 -3.06 12.07 -16.07
CA GLN A 45 -1.72 12.64 -15.98
C GLN A 45 -0.86 11.97 -14.90
N ASP A 46 -1.45 11.23 -13.96
CA ASP A 46 -0.75 10.45 -12.94
C ASP A 46 -0.18 9.17 -13.56
N THR A 47 1.04 9.31 -14.06
CA THR A 47 1.75 8.23 -14.73
C THR A 47 2.86 7.62 -13.88
N GLU A 48 3.00 8.01 -12.61
CA GLU A 48 4.04 7.47 -11.74
C GLU A 48 3.74 6.02 -11.36
N LYS A 49 4.76 5.17 -11.40
CA LYS A 49 4.65 3.74 -11.07
C LYS A 49 5.29 3.47 -9.71
N ARG A 50 4.64 2.63 -8.92
CA ARG A 50 5.15 2.16 -7.63
C ARG A 50 5.71 0.75 -7.77
N TYR A 51 6.82 0.50 -7.10
CA TYR A 51 7.50 -0.78 -7.09
C TYR A 51 7.86 -1.19 -5.67
N VAL A 52 7.86 -2.49 -5.42
CA VAL A 52 8.31 -3.08 -4.17
C VAL A 52 9.37 -4.13 -4.48
N VAL A 53 10.40 -4.19 -3.64
CA VAL A 53 11.35 -5.30 -3.58
C VAL A 53 11.05 -6.09 -2.33
N LEU A 54 10.77 -7.39 -2.48
CA LEU A 54 10.40 -8.27 -1.37
C LEU A 54 11.57 -8.38 -0.37
N ASN A 55 12.73 -8.82 -0.84
CA ASN A 55 13.91 -9.03 -0.01
C ASN A 55 14.82 -7.79 -0.01
N GLU A 56 14.24 -6.63 0.31
CA GLU A 56 15.00 -5.41 0.62
C GLU A 56 15.49 -5.47 2.07
N ARG A 57 16.72 -5.01 2.33
CA ARG A 57 17.39 -5.21 3.64
C ARG A 57 16.55 -4.67 4.80
N LEU A 58 15.94 -3.50 4.64
CA LEU A 58 15.16 -2.82 5.68
C LEU A 58 13.72 -3.36 5.81
N ARG A 59 13.28 -4.27 4.94
CA ARG A 59 11.96 -4.91 5.08
C ARG A 59 11.95 -6.01 6.13
N HIS A 60 13.13 -6.55 6.46
CA HIS A 60 13.29 -7.62 7.44
C HIS A 60 12.37 -8.83 7.17
N VAL A 61 12.23 -9.23 5.90
CA VAL A 61 11.52 -10.48 5.55
C VAL A 61 12.29 -11.64 6.17
N PRO A 62 11.66 -12.47 7.02
CA PRO A 62 12.35 -13.59 7.65
C PRO A 62 12.92 -14.57 6.61
N GLN A 63 14.11 -15.09 6.88
CA GLN A 63 14.82 -15.95 5.93
C GLN A 63 14.09 -17.28 5.72
N ASP A 64 13.48 -17.83 6.77
CA ASP A 64 12.65 -19.03 6.73
C ASP A 64 11.43 -18.85 5.82
N GLU A 65 10.75 -17.71 5.87
CA GLU A 65 9.64 -17.41 4.94
C GLU A 65 10.08 -17.40 3.47
N LEU A 66 11.26 -16.86 3.18
CA LEU A 66 11.84 -16.88 1.83
C LEU A 66 12.21 -18.30 1.39
N GLN A 67 12.75 -19.11 2.30
CA GLN A 67 13.08 -20.52 2.04
C GLN A 67 11.83 -21.36 1.77
N ASP A 68 10.80 -21.21 2.61
CA ASP A 68 9.52 -21.90 2.48
C ASP A 68 8.84 -21.55 1.15
N THR A 69 8.87 -20.27 0.79
CA THR A 69 8.29 -19.79 -0.48
C THR A 69 9.08 -20.32 -1.67
N ALA A 70 10.42 -20.36 -1.60
CA ALA A 70 11.26 -20.90 -2.66
C ALA A 70 11.05 -22.41 -2.85
N ALA A 71 10.93 -23.18 -1.76
CA ALA A 71 10.67 -24.61 -1.80
C ALA A 71 9.32 -24.89 -2.48
N TYR A 72 8.27 -24.16 -2.09
CA TYR A 72 6.96 -24.26 -2.72
C TYR A 72 7.03 -23.95 -4.22
N LEU A 73 7.65 -22.83 -4.60
CA LEU A 73 7.76 -22.45 -6.02
C LEU A 73 8.56 -23.48 -6.82
N TYR A 74 9.63 -24.05 -6.27
CA TYR A 74 10.40 -25.11 -6.91
C TYR A 74 9.51 -26.31 -7.24
N ASN A 75 8.77 -26.80 -6.25
CA ASN A 75 7.88 -27.96 -6.37
C ASN A 75 6.69 -27.72 -7.32
N HIS A 76 6.39 -26.46 -7.63
CA HIS A 76 5.26 -26.06 -8.48
C HIS A 76 5.72 -25.47 -9.83
N GLY A 77 6.90 -25.86 -10.32
CA GLY A 77 7.37 -25.53 -11.67
C GLY A 77 7.94 -24.12 -11.83
N GLY A 78 8.28 -23.45 -10.73
CA GLY A 78 8.92 -22.14 -10.75
C GLY A 78 10.41 -22.17 -11.13
N ALA A 79 11.03 -23.34 -11.15
CA ALA A 79 12.44 -23.53 -11.47
C ALA A 79 12.67 -24.02 -12.92
N PRO A 80 13.73 -23.56 -13.59
CA PRO A 80 14.13 -24.13 -14.88
C PRO A 80 14.41 -25.63 -14.80
N ALA A 81 14.14 -26.35 -15.89
CA ALA A 81 14.40 -27.79 -15.98
C ALA A 81 15.88 -28.11 -15.68
N GLY A 82 16.12 -29.14 -14.85
CA GLY A 82 17.46 -29.57 -14.45
C GLY A 82 18.10 -28.76 -13.31
N MET A 83 17.43 -27.72 -12.79
CA MET A 83 17.92 -26.98 -11.62
C MET A 83 17.64 -27.74 -10.32
N SER A 84 18.60 -27.76 -9.39
CA SER A 84 18.40 -28.31 -8.05
C SER A 84 17.59 -27.37 -7.15
N ALA A 85 16.88 -27.93 -6.16
CA ALA A 85 16.15 -27.13 -5.17
C ALA A 85 17.04 -26.12 -4.43
N ALA A 86 18.26 -26.53 -4.06
CA ALA A 86 19.22 -25.65 -3.38
C ALA A 86 19.68 -24.49 -4.27
N THR A 87 19.95 -24.76 -5.55
CA THR A 87 20.29 -23.73 -6.53
C THR A 87 19.13 -22.75 -6.74
N TYR A 88 17.91 -23.27 -6.82
CA TYR A 88 16.72 -22.43 -6.97
C TYR A 88 16.46 -21.57 -5.72
N ALA A 89 16.58 -22.13 -4.51
CA ALA A 89 16.44 -21.38 -3.28
C ALA A 89 17.43 -20.21 -3.19
N LYS A 90 18.70 -20.46 -3.57
CA LYS A 90 19.72 -19.42 -3.67
C LYS A 90 19.34 -18.35 -4.71
N GLN A 91 18.93 -18.78 -5.91
CA GLN A 91 18.48 -17.85 -6.96
C GLN A 91 17.29 -17.02 -6.51
N TYR A 92 16.34 -17.63 -5.80
CA TYR A 92 15.17 -16.95 -5.29
C TYR A 92 15.57 -15.84 -4.31
N MET A 93 16.31 -16.19 -3.25
CA MET A 93 16.71 -15.25 -2.19
C MET A 93 17.65 -14.14 -2.69
N GLU A 94 18.56 -14.46 -3.61
CA GLU A 94 19.60 -13.53 -4.07
C GLU A 94 19.18 -12.68 -5.28
N LYS A 95 18.22 -13.15 -6.07
CA LYS A 95 17.83 -12.49 -7.33
C LYS A 95 16.32 -12.26 -7.45
N ILE A 96 15.50 -13.32 -7.37
CA ILE A 96 14.07 -13.22 -7.68
C ILE A 96 13.38 -12.31 -6.65
N SER A 97 13.57 -12.57 -5.36
CA SER A 97 12.97 -11.77 -4.28
C SER A 97 13.57 -10.35 -4.19
N LYS A 98 14.74 -10.11 -4.80
CA LYS A 98 15.39 -8.79 -4.88
C LYS A 98 15.01 -8.00 -6.14
N SER A 99 14.17 -8.57 -7.01
CA SER A 99 13.73 -7.90 -8.23
C SER A 99 12.61 -6.90 -7.95
N LYS A 100 12.59 -5.78 -8.68
CA LYS A 100 11.51 -4.80 -8.60
C LYS A 100 10.20 -5.42 -9.10
N THR A 101 9.22 -5.48 -8.21
CA THR A 101 7.86 -5.89 -8.53
C THR A 101 7.00 -4.64 -8.69
N TRP A 102 6.34 -4.49 -9.83
CA TRP A 102 5.38 -3.39 -10.02
C TRP A 102 4.14 -3.65 -9.18
N VAL A 103 3.71 -2.64 -8.42
CA VAL A 103 2.57 -2.75 -7.50
C VAL A 103 1.46 -1.75 -7.78
N GLY A 104 1.48 -1.07 -8.93
CA GLY A 104 0.45 -0.09 -9.31
C GLY A 104 0.91 1.36 -9.23
N ARG A 105 0.01 2.23 -8.76
CA ARG A 105 0.13 3.70 -8.69
C ARG A 105 -0.33 4.20 -7.31
N LEU A 106 -0.48 5.51 -7.15
CA LEU A 106 -0.88 6.14 -5.88
C LEU A 106 -2.38 6.01 -5.57
N ASP A 107 -3.21 5.82 -6.60
CA ASP A 107 -4.67 5.68 -6.53
C ASP A 107 -5.15 4.22 -6.51
N TRP A 108 -4.27 3.28 -6.85
CA TRP A 108 -4.56 1.85 -6.81
C TRP A 108 -3.26 1.04 -6.73
N MET A 109 -3.21 0.11 -5.77
CA MET A 109 -2.13 -0.87 -5.67
C MET A 109 -2.62 -2.30 -5.82
N LEU A 110 -1.83 -3.11 -6.51
CA LEU A 110 -1.95 -4.56 -6.54
C LEU A 110 -0.69 -5.13 -5.91
N LEU A 111 -0.83 -5.94 -4.87
CA LEU A 111 0.25 -6.74 -4.31
C LEU A 111 0.22 -8.12 -5.00
N PRO A 112 1.06 -8.38 -6.03
CA PRO A 112 1.07 -9.66 -6.75
C PRO A 112 1.90 -10.71 -6.01
N SER A 113 1.82 -11.97 -6.47
CA SER A 113 2.49 -13.10 -5.83
C SER A 113 4.01 -12.96 -5.69
N GLY A 114 4.65 -12.10 -6.49
CA GLY A 114 6.09 -11.82 -6.41
C GLY A 114 6.54 -11.14 -5.11
N ILE A 115 5.60 -10.55 -4.35
CA ILE A 115 5.85 -9.92 -3.05
C ILE A 115 5.05 -10.61 -1.92
N ARG A 116 4.76 -11.90 -2.11
CA ARG A 116 4.09 -12.76 -1.15
C ARG A 116 5.08 -13.79 -0.60
N THR A 117 5.00 -14.05 0.70
CA THR A 117 5.61 -15.23 1.32
C THR A 117 4.54 -16.21 1.83
N LEU A 118 4.92 -17.48 1.94
CA LEU A 118 4.11 -18.56 2.51
C LEU A 118 4.61 -18.85 3.92
N ILE A 119 3.70 -18.87 4.89
CA ILE A 119 4.04 -18.89 6.32
C ILE A 119 3.21 -19.91 7.10
N GLY A 120 2.60 -20.86 6.39
CA GLY A 120 1.75 -21.87 7.01
C GLY A 120 2.55 -22.90 7.82
N PRO A 121 1.84 -23.72 8.62
CA PRO A 121 2.47 -24.76 9.43
C PRO A 121 3.12 -25.84 8.55
N LYS A 122 4.29 -26.29 8.98
CA LYS A 122 5.07 -27.39 8.34
C LYS A 122 5.19 -28.63 9.23
N ALA A 123 4.77 -28.50 10.49
CA ALA A 123 4.87 -29.54 11.52
C ALA A 123 3.55 -29.62 12.30
N GLY A 124 3.34 -30.75 13.00
CA GLY A 124 2.10 -30.99 13.75
C GLY A 124 0.88 -31.20 12.85
N LEU A 125 1.10 -31.54 11.58
CA LEU A 125 0.04 -31.78 10.61
C LEU A 125 -0.47 -33.23 10.69
N PRO A 126 -1.78 -33.47 10.57
CA PRO A 126 -2.31 -34.82 10.39
C PRO A 126 -1.70 -35.49 9.15
N ALA A 127 -1.50 -36.81 9.19
CA ALA A 127 -0.84 -37.56 8.11
C ALA A 127 -1.52 -37.44 6.73
N SER A 128 -2.81 -37.09 6.69
CA SER A 128 -3.56 -36.89 5.45
C SER A 128 -3.41 -35.49 4.84
N VAL A 129 -2.73 -34.57 5.51
CA VAL A 129 -2.60 -33.18 5.08
C VAL A 129 -1.33 -33.01 4.26
N ASP A 130 -1.51 -32.48 3.05
CA ASP A 130 -0.41 -32.08 2.19
C ASP A 130 0.33 -30.87 2.81
N THR A 131 1.63 -31.06 3.06
CA THR A 131 2.49 -30.09 3.76
C THR A 131 2.69 -28.81 2.95
N GLU A 132 2.80 -28.91 1.62
CA GLU A 132 2.98 -27.76 0.73
C GLU A 132 1.74 -26.88 0.69
N ARG A 133 0.57 -27.51 0.61
CA ARG A 133 -0.72 -26.84 0.68
C ARG A 133 -0.97 -26.21 2.05
N ALA A 134 -0.57 -26.86 3.13
CA ALA A 134 -0.65 -26.30 4.48
C ALA A 134 0.23 -25.06 4.62
N ASN A 135 1.48 -25.12 4.13
CA ASN A 135 2.38 -23.97 4.06
C ASN A 135 1.75 -22.80 3.25
N ALA A 136 1.18 -23.09 2.09
CA ALA A 136 0.58 -22.09 1.22
C ALA A 136 -0.77 -21.51 1.73
N ALA A 137 -1.35 -22.10 2.78
CA ALA A 137 -2.65 -21.70 3.31
C ALA A 137 -2.60 -20.39 4.09
N ILE A 138 -1.46 -20.05 4.71
CA ILE A 138 -1.22 -18.78 5.39
C ILE A 138 -0.17 -18.01 4.60
N GLN A 139 -0.48 -16.75 4.30
CA GLN A 139 0.33 -15.93 3.42
C GLN A 139 0.57 -14.58 4.06
N ARG A 140 1.74 -14.01 3.79
CA ARG A 140 2.03 -12.62 4.09
C ARG A 140 2.33 -11.88 2.80
N TRP A 141 1.72 -10.72 2.64
CA TRP A 141 1.86 -9.87 1.47
C TRP A 141 2.56 -8.58 1.87
N TYR A 142 3.61 -8.24 1.14
CA TYR A 142 4.47 -7.10 1.49
C TYR A 142 4.22 -5.92 0.56
N GLY A 143 3.63 -4.85 1.09
CA GLY A 143 3.40 -3.60 0.37
C GLY A 143 4.20 -2.42 0.92
N GLU A 144 4.12 -1.29 0.21
CA GLU A 144 4.55 0.02 0.70
C GLU A 144 3.64 1.08 0.10
N TYR A 145 3.08 1.94 0.95
CA TYR A 145 2.30 3.09 0.52
C TYR A 145 2.90 4.37 1.11
N SER A 146 3.03 5.39 0.28
CA SER A 146 3.40 6.74 0.71
C SER A 146 2.81 7.77 -0.22
N LEU A 147 2.46 8.93 0.32
CA LEU A 147 2.15 10.09 -0.49
C LEU A 147 3.45 10.68 -1.09
N PRO A 148 3.36 11.41 -2.22
CA PRO A 148 4.46 12.22 -2.72
C PRO A 148 5.00 13.19 -1.65
N ALA A 149 6.26 13.60 -1.78
CA ALA A 149 6.91 14.45 -0.79
C ALA A 149 6.19 15.79 -0.58
N ASP A 150 5.74 16.43 -1.66
CA ASP A 150 4.90 17.62 -1.62
C ASP A 150 3.52 17.27 -2.15
N VAL A 151 2.49 17.50 -1.33
CA VAL A 151 1.10 17.24 -1.67
C VAL A 151 0.28 18.51 -1.47
N TYR A 152 -0.58 18.82 -2.43
CA TYR A 152 -1.49 19.95 -2.38
C TYR A 152 -2.92 19.44 -2.32
N VAL A 153 -3.60 19.80 -1.24
CA VAL A 153 -4.92 19.26 -0.89
C VAL A 153 -5.99 20.26 -1.30
N VAL A 154 -7.01 19.82 -2.03
CA VAL A 154 -8.21 20.62 -2.29
C VAL A 154 -9.47 19.81 -2.01
N LYS A 155 -10.59 20.48 -1.75
CA LYS A 155 -11.89 19.79 -1.66
C LYS A 155 -12.12 18.94 -2.92
N LYS A 156 -12.62 17.72 -2.76
CA LYS A 156 -12.85 16.82 -3.91
C LYS A 156 -13.74 17.47 -4.97
N GLY A 157 -13.39 17.27 -6.24
CA GLY A 157 -14.12 17.81 -7.39
C GLY A 157 -13.78 19.27 -7.71
N THR A 158 -12.81 19.87 -7.01
CA THR A 158 -12.35 21.22 -7.31
C THR A 158 -11.68 21.26 -8.68
N ASP A 159 -12.18 22.10 -9.59
CA ASP A 159 -11.49 22.36 -10.86
C ASP A 159 -10.32 23.32 -10.66
N LEU A 160 -9.15 22.73 -10.34
CA LEU A 160 -7.92 23.48 -10.11
C LEU A 160 -7.44 24.23 -11.37
N ALA A 161 -7.75 23.72 -12.56
CA ALA A 161 -7.40 24.37 -13.82
C ALA A 161 -8.26 25.61 -14.08
N ALA A 162 -9.56 25.57 -13.76
CA ALA A 162 -10.42 26.76 -13.78
C ALA A 162 -9.97 27.79 -12.75
N TYR A 163 -9.63 27.36 -11.53
CA TYR A 163 -9.09 28.24 -10.50
C TYR A 163 -7.81 28.95 -10.98
N GLY A 164 -6.88 28.22 -11.60
CA GLY A 164 -5.62 28.77 -12.12
C GLY A 164 -5.77 29.67 -13.35
N ARG A 165 -6.91 29.63 -14.06
CA ARG A 165 -7.24 30.60 -15.11
C ARG A 165 -7.74 31.93 -14.51
N ALA A 166 -8.44 31.87 -13.38
CA ALA A 166 -9.00 33.05 -12.72
C ALA A 166 -8.05 33.68 -11.69
N ASN A 167 -7.07 32.93 -11.20
CA ASN A 167 -6.15 33.32 -10.14
C ASN A 167 -4.73 32.89 -10.49
N ARG A 168 -3.72 33.57 -9.93
CA ARG A 168 -2.35 33.04 -9.94
C ARG A 168 -2.31 31.77 -9.10
N LEU A 169 -2.18 30.61 -9.74
CA LEU A 169 -2.01 29.32 -9.09
C LEU A 169 -0.53 29.03 -8.85
N ASP A 170 -0.18 28.87 -7.58
CA ASP A 170 1.13 28.45 -7.11
C ASP A 170 0.97 27.68 -5.79
N GLU A 171 2.06 27.10 -5.29
CA GLU A 171 2.12 26.28 -4.07
C GLU A 171 1.56 27.02 -2.82
N LYS A 172 1.51 28.35 -2.85
CA LYS A 172 1.05 29.20 -1.75
C LYS A 172 -0.44 29.53 -1.83
N SER A 173 -1.10 29.22 -2.94
CA SER A 173 -2.50 29.54 -3.21
C SER A 173 -3.45 29.13 -2.07
N ALA A 174 -4.39 30.03 -1.77
CA ALA A 174 -5.33 29.89 -0.65
C ALA A 174 -6.35 28.75 -0.84
N ILE A 175 -6.51 28.24 -2.07
CA ILE A 175 -7.35 27.09 -2.37
C ILE A 175 -6.88 25.79 -1.68
N PHE A 176 -5.60 25.71 -1.32
CA PHE A 176 -5.05 24.52 -0.71
C PHE A 176 -5.34 24.45 0.80
N LEU A 177 -5.85 23.30 1.24
CA LEU A 177 -6.10 22.99 2.64
C LEU A 177 -4.78 22.62 3.33
N LYS A 178 -4.29 23.48 4.23
CA LYS A 178 -2.97 23.33 4.87
C LYS A 178 -3.04 23.10 6.38
N LYS A 179 -4.07 23.59 7.05
CA LYS A 179 -4.15 23.64 8.53
C LYS A 179 -4.77 22.39 9.15
N GLY A 180 -4.28 21.21 8.79
CA GLY A 180 -4.91 19.95 9.16
C GLY A 180 -4.12 18.73 8.72
N TYR A 181 -4.81 17.60 8.65
CA TYR A 181 -4.24 16.31 8.29
C TYR A 181 -4.93 15.72 7.07
N ILE A 182 -4.15 15.09 6.20
CA ILE A 182 -4.62 14.18 5.17
C ILE A 182 -4.79 12.81 5.83
N VAL A 183 -5.99 12.26 5.78
CA VAL A 183 -6.28 10.89 6.20
C VAL A 183 -6.30 10.01 4.97
N VAL A 184 -5.49 8.96 4.97
CA VAL A 184 -5.54 7.92 3.94
C VAL A 184 -6.40 6.79 4.45
N ASN A 185 -7.46 6.47 3.69
CA ASN A 185 -8.36 5.37 3.95
C ASN A 185 -8.18 4.27 2.91
N PHE A 186 -7.97 3.03 3.33
CA PHE A 186 -7.75 1.89 2.44
C PHE A 186 -8.99 1.02 2.31
N ASN A 187 -9.43 0.79 1.07
CA ASN A 187 -10.25 -0.36 0.74
C ASN A 187 -9.35 -1.55 0.34
N LEU A 188 -9.51 -2.69 1.02
CA LEU A 188 -8.70 -3.89 0.83
C LEU A 188 -9.55 -5.03 0.26
N GLU A 189 -9.04 -5.66 -0.79
CA GLU A 189 -9.74 -6.72 -1.52
C GLU A 189 -8.77 -7.85 -1.87
N THR A 190 -9.25 -9.09 -1.82
CA THR A 190 -8.47 -10.22 -2.35
C THR A 190 -8.81 -10.46 -3.81
N ILE A 191 -7.79 -10.70 -4.63
CA ILE A 191 -7.91 -11.01 -6.05
C ILE A 191 -7.60 -12.48 -6.23
N ARG A 192 -8.52 -13.19 -6.92
CA ARG A 192 -8.35 -14.59 -7.28
C ARG A 192 -8.27 -14.72 -8.79
N ASN A 193 -7.28 -15.46 -9.30
CA ASN A 193 -7.08 -15.71 -10.73
C ASN A 193 -7.04 -14.41 -11.58
N GLY A 194 -6.46 -13.34 -11.03
CA GLY A 194 -6.32 -12.05 -11.72
C GLY A 194 -7.62 -11.26 -11.92
N ASN A 195 -8.75 -11.69 -11.36
CA ASN A 195 -10.03 -11.00 -11.56
C ASN A 195 -10.16 -9.78 -10.63
N THR A 196 -9.79 -8.62 -11.14
CA THR A 196 -9.93 -7.34 -10.43
C THR A 196 -11.33 -6.73 -10.52
N ALA A 197 -12.16 -7.18 -11.47
CA ALA A 197 -13.53 -6.69 -11.63
C ALA A 197 -14.51 -7.32 -10.62
N LYS A 198 -14.19 -8.54 -10.16
CA LYS A 198 -14.97 -9.26 -9.15
C LYS A 198 -14.03 -9.76 -8.05
N PRO A 199 -13.71 -8.92 -7.06
CA PRO A 199 -12.86 -9.29 -5.94
C PRO A 199 -13.44 -10.51 -5.20
N HIS A 200 -12.56 -11.37 -4.71
CA HIS A 200 -12.94 -12.64 -4.09
C HIS A 200 -13.47 -12.45 -2.66
N LEU A 201 -12.81 -11.59 -1.88
CA LEU A 201 -13.20 -11.18 -0.53
C LEU A 201 -12.97 -9.68 -0.37
N GLN A 202 -13.80 -9.04 0.46
CA GLN A 202 -13.73 -7.62 0.82
C GLN A 202 -13.49 -7.48 2.31
N TYR A 203 -12.62 -6.54 2.68
CA TYR A 203 -12.26 -6.33 4.08
C TYR A 203 -13.23 -5.38 4.80
N ILE A 204 -13.72 -4.33 4.12
CA ILE A 204 -14.71 -3.39 4.67
C ILE A 204 -16.14 -3.77 4.25
N HIS A 205 -16.36 -3.97 2.95
CA HIS A 205 -17.68 -4.17 2.36
C HIS A 205 -18.02 -5.65 2.13
N GLY A 206 -17.52 -6.53 2.99
CA GLY A 206 -17.81 -7.96 2.94
C GLY A 206 -19.29 -8.25 3.22
N PRO A 207 -19.90 -9.23 2.54
CA PRO A 207 -21.33 -9.52 2.70
C PRO A 207 -21.69 -10.08 4.08
N LEU A 208 -20.72 -10.70 4.78
CA LEU A 208 -20.92 -11.32 6.08
C LEU A 208 -20.53 -10.41 7.24
N MET A 209 -19.38 -9.74 7.12
CA MET A 209 -18.84 -8.89 8.18
C MET A 209 -17.73 -7.97 7.66
N ASN A 210 -17.52 -6.88 8.39
CA ASN A 210 -16.40 -5.97 8.23
C ASN A 210 -15.24 -6.43 9.12
N GLN A 211 -14.07 -6.67 8.52
CA GLN A 211 -12.91 -7.23 9.21
C GLN A 211 -12.21 -6.22 10.13
N TRP A 212 -12.25 -4.92 9.83
CA TRP A 212 -11.72 -3.90 10.75
C TRP A 212 -12.44 -3.97 12.10
N GLN A 213 -13.76 -4.11 12.08
CA GLN A 213 -14.57 -4.20 13.30
C GLN A 213 -14.32 -5.51 14.04
N LEU A 214 -14.20 -6.63 13.32
CA LEU A 214 -13.88 -7.93 13.89
C LEU A 214 -12.53 -7.92 14.62
N GLU A 215 -11.54 -7.24 14.05
CA GLU A 215 -10.19 -7.11 14.63
C GLU A 215 -10.10 -6.04 15.73
N GLY A 216 -11.21 -5.36 16.06
CA GLY A 216 -11.29 -4.41 17.16
C GLY A 216 -10.80 -3.01 16.83
N TYR A 217 -10.93 -2.58 15.57
CA TYR A 217 -10.61 -1.22 15.15
C TYR A 217 -11.35 -0.18 15.99
N SER A 218 -10.62 0.84 16.47
CA SER A 218 -11.20 1.95 17.22
C SER A 218 -11.59 3.08 16.30
N ASN A 219 -12.88 3.39 16.24
CA ASN A 219 -13.41 4.51 15.44
C ASN A 219 -13.14 5.88 16.08
N THR A 220 -12.35 5.94 17.14
CA THR A 220 -11.94 7.18 17.79
C THR A 220 -10.48 7.12 18.19
N HIS A 221 -9.78 8.24 18.01
CA HIS A 221 -8.42 8.42 18.52
C HIS A 221 -8.33 9.77 19.22
N THR A 222 -7.68 9.80 20.38
CA THR A 222 -7.33 11.04 21.06
C THR A 222 -5.83 11.20 20.99
N ASP A 223 -5.39 12.32 20.41
CA ASP A 223 -3.96 12.61 20.32
C ASP A 223 -3.36 12.98 21.68
N PRO A 224 -2.02 13.08 21.80
CA PRO A 224 -1.36 13.50 23.05
C PRO A 224 -1.75 14.89 23.56
N TYR A 225 -2.40 15.72 22.73
CA TYR A 225 -2.86 17.08 23.06
C TYR A 225 -4.35 17.13 23.44
N GLY A 226 -5.01 15.97 23.55
CA GLY A 226 -6.42 15.86 23.93
C GLY A 226 -7.41 16.16 22.81
N LYS A 227 -6.96 16.25 21.54
CA LYS A 227 -7.84 16.42 20.39
C LYS A 227 -8.39 15.07 19.96
N ARG A 228 -9.71 15.01 19.77
CA ARG A 228 -10.42 13.78 19.42
C ARG A 228 -10.70 13.74 17.93
N PHE A 229 -10.29 12.65 17.30
CA PHE A 229 -10.49 12.33 15.91
C PHE A 229 -11.52 11.22 15.79
N ASN A 230 -12.52 11.41 14.93
CA ASN A 230 -13.46 10.37 14.54
C ASN A 230 -12.92 9.67 13.29
N LEU A 231 -12.74 8.35 13.40
CA LEU A 231 -12.18 7.50 12.38
C LEU A 231 -13.26 6.67 11.71
N THR A 232 -13.05 6.37 10.44
CA THR A 232 -13.85 5.40 9.69
C THR A 232 -13.02 4.18 9.40
N ASP A 233 -13.65 3.01 9.36
CA ASP A 233 -12.99 1.75 9.03
C ASP A 233 -12.17 1.91 7.74
N GLY A 234 -10.91 1.46 7.80
CA GLY A 234 -9.94 1.69 6.73
C GLY A 234 -9.05 2.92 6.89
N ASP A 235 -9.27 3.83 7.84
CA ASP A 235 -8.32 4.93 8.08
C ASP A 235 -7.03 4.35 8.67
N VAL A 236 -5.92 4.42 7.92
CA VAL A 236 -4.66 3.76 8.28
C VAL A 236 -3.53 4.73 8.63
N VAL A 237 -3.54 5.96 8.11
CA VAL A 237 -2.48 6.94 8.37
C VAL A 237 -2.96 8.38 8.23
N PHE A 238 -2.35 9.26 9.04
CA PHE A 238 -2.53 10.70 9.03
C PHE A 238 -1.21 11.37 8.60
N TYR A 239 -1.26 12.22 7.57
CA TYR A 239 -0.15 13.07 7.15
C TYR A 239 -0.47 14.53 7.46
N HIS A 240 0.52 15.30 7.92
CA HIS A 240 0.39 16.75 8.01
C HIS A 240 0.20 17.36 6.61
N ALA A 241 -0.86 18.16 6.42
CA ALA A 241 -1.15 18.79 5.14
C ALA A 241 -0.28 20.03 4.84
N ASP A 242 0.44 20.54 5.85
CA ASP A 242 1.36 21.68 5.77
C ASP A 242 2.85 21.28 5.74
N GLN A 243 3.17 19.98 5.78
CA GLN A 243 4.54 19.49 5.83
C GLN A 243 4.92 18.71 4.57
N SER A 244 6.23 18.60 4.35
CA SER A 244 6.82 17.87 3.23
C SER A 244 7.97 17.04 3.74
N SER A 245 8.10 15.81 3.24
CA SER A 245 9.21 14.94 3.60
C SER A 245 10.57 15.50 3.17
N LYS A 246 10.61 16.52 2.30
CA LYS A 246 11.85 17.25 1.97
C LYS A 246 12.35 18.13 3.11
N GLY A 247 11.45 18.60 3.98
CA GLY A 247 11.78 19.41 5.15
C GLY A 247 12.40 18.62 6.29
N ASP A 248 12.20 17.30 6.31
CA ASP A 248 12.67 16.41 7.38
C ASP A 248 14.17 16.05 7.25
N PHE A 249 14.76 16.24 6.07
CA PHE A 249 16.19 16.04 5.84
C PHE A 249 16.96 17.36 6.05
N LYS A 250 17.54 17.54 7.24
CA LYS A 250 18.57 18.55 7.46
C LYS A 250 19.93 17.96 7.10
N SER A 251 20.53 18.39 5.98
CA SER A 251 21.93 18.08 5.68
C SER A 251 22.81 18.84 6.68
N GLN A 252 23.35 18.14 7.68
CA GLN A 252 24.48 18.67 8.45
C GLN A 252 25.74 18.47 7.61
N VAL A 253 26.28 19.57 7.08
CA VAL A 253 27.65 19.57 6.53
C VAL A 253 28.59 19.77 7.72
N PRO A 254 29.52 18.85 8.01
CA PRO A 254 30.60 19.13 8.94
C PRO A 254 31.47 20.21 8.31
N HIS A 255 31.64 21.33 9.02
CA HIS A 255 32.60 22.39 8.67
C HIS A 255 34.00 21.99 9.14
#